data_AF-A0A952FK22-F1
#
_entry.id   AF-A0A952FK22-F1
#
_cell.length_a   1.000
_cell.length_b   1.000
_cell.length_c   1.000
_cell.angle_alpha   90.00
_cell.angle_beta   90.00
_cell.angle_gamma   90.00
#
_symmetry.space_group_name_H-M   'P 1'
#
loop_
_entity.id
_entity.type
_entity.pdbx_description
1 polymer ?
#
loop_
_entity_poly.entity_id
_entity_poly.type
_entity_poly.pdbx_seq_one_letter_code
_entity_poly.pdbx_strand_id
1 'polypeptide(L)'
;MHPIRTLAVAGFVLTGCIAAAPPEAPPDPALAAKLRQLSDNNACSDRIAGALTAARITADRITGYDLAPAATSGRRSGGMRWNLQRQAWLKMAGGGNVVVQFEPSSCRISLLYARDGAMLPG
;
A
#
# COMPACT_ATOMS: atom_id res chain seq x y z
N MET A 1 50.68 32.59 16.00
CA MET A 1 49.45 32.62 15.18
C MET A 1 48.90 31.19 15.15
N HIS A 2 47.74 30.96 15.77
CA HIS A 2 47.19 29.63 16.05
C HIS A 2 46.38 29.11 14.84
N PRO A 3 46.58 27.85 14.37
CA PRO A 3 45.72 27.28 13.35
C PRO A 3 44.38 26.86 13.94
N ILE A 4 43.29 27.36 13.34
CA ILE A 4 41.91 27.05 13.71
C ILE A 4 41.64 25.58 13.32
N ARG A 5 41.45 24.74 14.34
CA ARG A 5 40.95 23.38 14.20
C ARG A 5 39.45 23.45 13.96
N THR A 6 39.02 23.27 12.71
CA THR A 6 37.61 23.13 12.34
C THR A 6 37.11 21.76 12.80
N LEU A 7 36.35 21.75 13.90
CA LEU A 7 35.61 20.59 14.38
C LEU A 7 34.52 20.23 13.35
N ALA A 8 34.66 19.06 12.74
CA ALA A 8 33.63 18.43 11.95
C ALA A 8 32.44 18.08 12.87
N VAL A 9 31.37 18.89 12.81
CA VAL A 9 30.09 18.53 13.42
C VAL A 9 29.44 17.52 12.48
N ALA A 10 29.63 16.24 12.79
CA ALA A 10 28.87 15.16 12.22
C ALA A 10 27.40 15.35 12.63
N GLY A 11 26.61 15.92 11.72
CA GLY A 11 25.16 16.02 11.85
C GLY A 11 24.55 14.62 11.82
N PHE A 12 24.28 14.08 13.00
CA PHE A 12 23.49 12.87 13.18
C PHE A 12 22.03 13.21 12.85
N VAL A 13 21.66 13.11 11.58
CA VAL A 13 20.26 13.27 11.17
C VAL A 13 19.54 11.98 11.56
N LEU A 14 18.84 12.04 12.70
CA LEU A 14 17.80 11.09 13.07
C LEU A 14 16.71 11.14 11.99
N THR A 15 16.81 10.27 10.98
CA THR A 15 15.72 10.00 10.03
C THR A 15 14.57 9.39 10.81
N GLY A 16 13.66 10.24 11.28
CA GLY A 16 12.36 9.78 11.74
C GLY A 16 11.67 9.05 10.60
N CYS A 17 11.18 7.83 10.87
CA CYS A 17 10.25 7.14 9.99
C CYS A 17 8.95 7.95 9.94
N ILE A 18 8.91 8.98 9.11
CA ILE A 18 7.66 9.55 8.65
C ILE A 18 6.97 8.40 7.93
N ALA A 19 5.81 7.97 8.42
CA ALA A 19 4.94 7.06 7.67
C ALA A 19 4.49 7.83 6.42
N ALA A 20 5.35 7.83 5.40
CA ALA A 20 5.10 8.46 4.13
C ALA A 20 3.90 7.75 3.50
N ALA A 21 3.01 8.52 2.87
CA ALA A 21 1.96 7.95 2.05
C ALA A 21 2.59 6.92 1.09
N PRO A 22 1.96 5.75 0.88
CA PRO A 22 2.53 4.72 0.03
C PRO A 22 2.94 5.34 -1.32
N PRO A 23 4.16 5.09 -1.80
CA PRO A 23 4.64 5.71 -3.02
C PRO A 23 3.66 5.42 -4.17
N GLU A 24 3.21 6.47 -4.86
CA GLU A 24 2.36 6.32 -6.03
C GLU A 24 3.27 6.22 -7.27
N ALA A 25 3.56 4.99 -7.70
CA ALA A 25 4.20 4.75 -8.99
C ALA A 25 3.13 4.70 -10.10
N PRO A 26 3.47 5.08 -11.36
CA PRO A 26 2.64 4.72 -12.50
C PRO A 26 2.37 3.22 -12.47
N PRO A 27 1.11 2.75 -12.58
CA PRO A 27 0.80 1.34 -12.50
C PRO A 27 1.45 0.60 -13.67
N ASP A 28 2.14 -0.50 -13.36
CA ASP A 28 2.57 -1.44 -14.40
C ASP A 28 1.32 -1.93 -15.18
N PRO A 29 1.32 -1.84 -16.53
CA PRO A 29 0.14 -2.12 -17.33
C PRO A 29 -0.30 -3.59 -17.25
N ALA A 30 0.63 -4.54 -17.10
CA ALA A 30 0.30 -5.95 -16.96
C ALA A 30 -0.34 -6.22 -15.59
N LEU A 31 0.15 -5.57 -14.55
CA LEU A 31 -0.43 -5.62 -13.21
C LEU A 31 -1.82 -5.01 -13.16
N ALA A 32 -2.02 -3.83 -13.75
CA ALA A 32 -3.33 -3.18 -13.83
C ALA A 32 -4.35 -4.05 -14.58
N ALA A 33 -3.96 -4.62 -15.73
CA ALA A 33 -4.82 -5.53 -16.50
C ALA A 33 -5.20 -6.77 -15.68
N LYS A 34 -4.23 -7.38 -14.98
CA LYS A 34 -4.47 -8.55 -14.15
C LYS A 34 -5.41 -8.24 -12.98
N LEU A 35 -5.23 -7.11 -12.30
CA LEU A 35 -6.11 -6.73 -11.20
C LEU A 35 -7.52 -6.42 -11.68
N ARG A 36 -7.69 -5.77 -12.84
CA ARG A 36 -9.02 -5.58 -13.45
C ARG A 36 -9.69 -6.91 -13.76
N GLN A 37 -8.95 -7.87 -14.33
CA GLN A 37 -9.48 -9.20 -14.62
C GLN A 37 -9.90 -9.94 -13.33
N LEU A 38 -9.08 -9.90 -12.29
CA LEU A 38 -9.36 -10.63 -11.03
C LEU A 38 -10.43 -9.96 -10.16
N SER A 39 -10.61 -8.65 -10.30
CA SER A 39 -11.54 -7.86 -9.47
C SER A 39 -12.90 -7.59 -10.11
N ASP A 40 -13.18 -8.21 -11.26
CA ASP A 40 -14.37 -7.94 -12.08
C ASP A 40 -14.49 -6.45 -12.47
N ASN A 41 -13.40 -5.90 -13.03
CA ASN A 41 -13.27 -4.51 -13.48
C ASN A 41 -13.51 -3.46 -12.38
N ASN A 42 -13.01 -3.68 -11.16
CA ASN A 42 -13.11 -2.69 -10.09
C ASN A 42 -12.46 -1.36 -10.50
N ALA A 43 -13.18 -0.24 -10.32
CA ALA A 43 -12.72 1.10 -10.68
C ALA A 43 -11.41 1.53 -9.98
N CYS A 44 -11.10 0.98 -8.81
CA CYS A 44 -9.87 1.31 -8.08
C CYS A 44 -8.66 0.43 -8.46
N SER A 45 -8.81 -0.51 -9.41
CA SER A 45 -7.75 -1.46 -9.79
C SER A 45 -6.45 -0.78 -10.20
N ASP A 46 -6.51 0.33 -10.93
CA ASP A 46 -5.31 1.03 -11.40
C ASP A 46 -4.53 1.68 -10.24
N ARG A 47 -5.25 2.25 -9.26
CA ARG A 47 -4.63 2.82 -8.06
C ARG A 47 -4.01 1.74 -7.18
N ILE A 48 -4.69 0.60 -7.04
CA ILE A 48 -4.15 -0.56 -6.34
C ILE A 48 -2.90 -1.08 -7.07
N ALA A 49 -2.93 -1.18 -8.40
CA ALA A 49 -1.79 -1.57 -9.21
C ALA A 49 -0.61 -0.60 -9.04
N GLY A 50 -0.85 0.71 -8.97
CA GLY A 50 0.20 1.71 -8.73
C GLY A 50 0.91 1.50 -7.39
N ALA A 51 0.15 1.26 -6.32
CA ALA A 51 0.72 0.98 -5.00
C ALA A 51 1.52 -0.33 -4.95
N LEU A 52 1.04 -1.37 -5.64
CA LEU A 52 1.76 -2.64 -5.75
C LEU A 52 3.04 -2.51 -6.60
N THR A 53 2.97 -1.74 -7.69
CA THR A 53 4.13 -1.42 -8.53
C THR A 53 5.20 -0.71 -7.71
N ALA A 54 4.79 0.25 -6.88
CA ALA A 54 5.71 0.95 -6.00
C ALA A 54 6.29 0.05 -4.89
N ALA A 55 5.54 -0.97 -4.46
CA ALA A 55 6.02 -2.05 -3.60
C ALA A 55 6.81 -3.14 -4.37
N ARG A 56 7.15 -2.92 -5.65
CA ARG A 56 7.86 -3.85 -6.54
C ARG A 56 7.18 -5.23 -6.68
N ILE A 57 5.86 -5.28 -6.50
CA ILE A 57 5.06 -6.48 -6.74
C ILE A 57 4.69 -6.55 -8.22
N THR A 58 5.05 -7.65 -8.85
CA THR A 58 4.76 -7.92 -10.25
C THR A 58 3.48 -8.72 -10.44
N ALA A 59 2.91 -8.68 -11.63
CA ALA A 59 1.64 -9.35 -11.94
C ALA A 59 1.72 -10.87 -11.71
N ASP A 60 2.81 -11.53 -12.09
CA ASP A 60 3.01 -12.98 -11.91
C ASP A 60 2.93 -13.44 -10.45
N ARG A 61 3.23 -12.53 -9.51
CA ARG A 61 3.19 -12.81 -8.07
C ARG A 61 1.80 -12.79 -7.48
N ILE A 62 0.76 -12.38 -8.22
CA ILE A 62 -0.63 -12.34 -7.74
C ILE A 62 -1.39 -13.53 -8.32
N THR A 63 -2.05 -14.32 -7.49
CA THR A 63 -2.83 -15.50 -7.92
C THR A 63 -4.33 -15.32 -7.74
N GLY A 64 -4.76 -14.35 -6.94
CA GLY A 64 -6.17 -14.07 -6.70
C GLY A 64 -6.40 -12.70 -6.10
N TYR A 65 -7.67 -12.30 -6.13
CA TYR A 65 -8.14 -11.02 -5.62
C TYR A 65 -9.46 -11.24 -4.90
N ASP A 66 -9.53 -10.88 -3.63
CA ASP A 66 -10.77 -10.89 -2.85
C ASP A 66 -11.02 -9.49 -2.31
N LEU A 67 -12.16 -8.89 -2.66
CA LEU A 67 -12.57 -7.63 -2.08
C LEU A 67 -13.32 -7.90 -0.78
N ALA A 68 -12.72 -7.55 0.36
CA ALA A 68 -13.46 -7.61 1.61
C ALA A 68 -14.67 -6.65 1.54
N PRO A 69 -15.82 -7.02 2.13
CA PRO A 69 -16.89 -6.06 2.34
C PRO A 69 -16.33 -4.83 3.04
N ALA A 70 -16.81 -3.63 2.66
CA ALA A 70 -16.41 -2.40 3.36
C ALA A 70 -16.61 -2.63 4.86
N ALA A 71 -15.62 -2.26 5.69
CA ALA A 71 -15.68 -2.57 7.11
C ALA A 71 -16.92 -1.90 7.75
N THR A 72 -18.02 -2.64 7.87
CA THR A 72 -19.20 -2.28 8.65
C THR A 72 -19.01 -2.58 10.14
N SER A 73 -17.77 -2.86 10.58
CA SER A 73 -17.39 -2.85 11.99
C SER A 73 -17.08 -1.39 12.33
N GLY A 74 -18.13 -0.59 12.47
CA GLY A 74 -19.16 -0.89 13.45
C GLY A 74 -20.22 0.19 13.73
N ARG A 75 -21.09 -0.18 14.66
CA ARG A 75 -20.85 0.36 16.00
C ARG A 75 -21.06 1.85 16.23
N ARG A 76 -21.96 2.57 15.52
CA ARG A 76 -22.30 3.98 15.80
C ARG A 76 -22.21 4.30 17.29
N SER A 77 -21.18 5.05 17.66
CA SER A 77 -21.13 5.87 18.87
C SER A 77 -20.63 7.24 18.42
N GLY A 78 -21.53 8.21 18.32
CA GLY A 78 -21.15 9.63 18.29
C GLY A 78 -21.00 10.36 16.95
N GLY A 79 -21.70 9.97 15.88
CA GLY A 79 -21.91 10.85 14.71
C GLY A 79 -20.68 11.24 13.87
N MET A 80 -19.50 10.66 14.15
CA MET A 80 -18.28 10.90 13.39
C MET A 80 -18.25 9.99 12.15
N ARG A 81 -17.81 10.51 11.00
CA ARG A 81 -17.68 9.72 9.76
C ARG A 81 -16.68 8.58 9.99
N TRP A 82 -17.16 7.34 9.97
CA TRP A 82 -16.28 6.18 10.07
C TRP A 82 -15.56 6.00 8.76
N ASN A 83 -14.25 5.80 8.84
CA ASN A 83 -13.36 5.56 7.72
C ASN A 83 -13.92 4.39 6.88
N LEU A 84 -14.56 4.71 5.75
CA LEU A 84 -15.19 3.78 4.79
C LEU A 84 -14.16 2.96 3.99
N GLN A 85 -13.01 2.67 4.62
CA GLN A 85 -11.90 2.01 3.97
C GLN A 85 -12.30 0.58 3.60
N ARG A 86 -12.11 0.22 2.32
CA ARG A 86 -12.24 -1.15 1.84
C ARG A 86 -10.86 -1.79 1.81
N GLN A 87 -10.84 -3.12 1.86
CA GLN A 87 -9.61 -3.89 1.79
C GLN A 87 -9.67 -4.81 0.58
N ALA A 88 -8.69 -4.69 -0.30
CA ALA A 88 -8.41 -5.68 -1.33
C ALA A 88 -7.38 -6.66 -0.78
N TRP A 89 -7.69 -7.95 -0.85
CA TRP A 89 -6.83 -9.04 -0.43
C TRP A 89 -6.27 -9.72 -1.68
N LEU A 90 -4.96 -9.61 -1.85
CA LEU A 90 -4.24 -10.13 -3.01
C LEU A 90 -3.54 -11.41 -2.59
N LYS A 91 -4.00 -12.55 -3.10
CA LYS A 91 -3.34 -13.84 -2.87
C LYS A 91 -2.03 -13.86 -3.64
N MET A 92 -0.95 -14.25 -2.96
CA MET A 92 0.39 -14.21 -3.55
C MET A 92 0.86 -15.60 -4.03
N ALA A 93 1.64 -15.63 -5.11
CA ALA A 93 2.38 -16.80 -5.56
C ALA A 93 3.51 -17.08 -4.56
N GLY A 94 3.43 -18.22 -3.87
CA GLY A 94 4.28 -18.54 -2.72
C GLY A 94 3.55 -18.50 -1.37
N GLY A 95 2.27 -18.10 -1.35
CA GLY A 95 1.43 -18.11 -0.17
C GLY A 95 1.30 -16.74 0.52
N GLY A 96 0.30 -16.65 1.39
CA GLY A 96 -0.07 -15.42 2.09
C GLY A 96 -0.82 -14.41 1.24
N ASN A 97 -1.09 -13.24 1.83
CA ASN A 97 -1.86 -12.18 1.22
C ASN A 97 -1.14 -10.84 1.32
N VAL A 98 -1.19 -10.02 0.27
CA VAL A 98 -0.93 -8.58 0.38
C VAL A 98 -2.28 -7.89 0.51
N VAL A 99 -2.45 -7.12 1.57
CA VAL A 99 -3.69 -6.39 1.84
C VAL A 99 -3.48 -4.93 1.50
N VAL A 100 -4.34 -4.41 0.64
CA VAL A 100 -4.37 -3.00 0.24
C VAL A 100 -5.64 -2.38 0.80
N GLN A 101 -5.48 -1.43 1.72
CA GLN A 101 -6.58 -0.65 2.26
C GLN A 101 -6.72 0.65 1.49
N PHE A 102 -7.93 0.93 1.00
CA PHE A 102 -8.20 2.10 0.18
C PHE A 102 -9.58 2.70 0.45
N GLU A 103 -9.72 4.00 0.16
CA GLU A 103 -11.00 4.69 0.20
C GLU A 103 -11.75 4.47 -1.12
N PRO A 104 -12.97 3.91 -1.14
CA PRO A 104 -13.64 3.49 -2.36
C PRO A 104 -14.13 4.66 -3.25
N SER A 105 -14.36 5.85 -2.68
CA SER A 105 -14.81 7.03 -3.41
C SER A 105 -13.69 7.72 -4.18
N SER A 106 -12.49 7.78 -3.58
CA SER A 106 -11.32 8.48 -4.13
C SER A 106 -10.27 7.52 -4.71
N CYS A 107 -10.43 6.21 -4.48
CA CYS A 107 -9.43 5.16 -4.72
C CYS A 107 -8.07 5.45 -4.07
N ARG A 108 -8.04 6.31 -3.05
CA ARG A 108 -6.82 6.66 -2.35
C ARG A 108 -6.35 5.48 -1.52
N ILE A 109 -5.10 5.08 -1.70
CA ILE A 109 -4.48 4.01 -0.92
C ILE A 109 -4.06 4.56 0.43
N SER A 110 -4.54 3.93 1.50
CA SER A 110 -4.26 4.31 2.89
C SER A 110 -3.17 3.42 3.49
N LEU A 111 -3.17 2.14 3.14
CA LEU A 111 -2.23 1.16 3.69
C LEU A 111 -1.96 0.06 2.67
N LEU A 112 -0.73 -0.44 2.65
CA LEU A 112 -0.33 -1.65 1.94
C LEU A 112 0.57 -2.45 2.88
N TYR A 113 0.21 -3.72 3.14
CA TYR A 113 0.98 -4.57 4.04
C TYR A 113 0.85 -6.04 3.67
N ALA A 114 1.87 -6.82 4.00
CA ALA A 114 1.81 -8.27 3.90
C ALA A 114 1.10 -8.89 5.11
N ARG A 115 0.41 -10.00 4.86
CA ARG A 115 -0.31 -10.80 5.84
C ARG A 115 -0.15 -12.29 5.53
N ASP A 116 -0.38 -13.11 6.54
CA ASP A 116 -0.44 -14.57 6.40
C ASP A 116 0.82 -15.20 5.77
N GLY A 117 2.00 -14.61 6.07
CA GLY A 117 3.28 -15.10 5.58
C GLY A 117 3.72 -14.54 4.21
N ALA A 118 2.96 -13.62 3.62
CA ALA A 118 3.46 -12.90 2.44
C ALA A 118 4.71 -12.07 2.79
N MET A 119 5.61 -11.93 1.82
CA MET A 119 6.78 -11.06 1.93
C MET A 119 6.69 -9.96 0.88
N LEU A 120 6.77 -8.71 1.33
CA LEU A 120 6.96 -7.57 0.43
C LEU A 120 8.43 -7.50 0.02
N PRO A 121 8.74 -7.27 -1.26
CA PRO A 121 10.10 -6.93 -1.67
C PRO A 121 10.57 -5.67 -0.94
N GLY A 122 11.78 -5.72 -0.36
CA GLY A 122 12.46 -4.55 0.22
C GLY A 122 13.11 -3.65 -0.82
#